data_AF-A0A950TN49-F1
#
_entry.id   AF-A0A950TN49-F1
#
_cell.length_a   1.000
_cell.length_b   1.000
_cell.length_c   1.000
_cell.angle_alpha   90.00
_cell.angle_beta   90.00
_cell.angle_gamma   90.00
#
_symmetry.space_group_name_H-M   'P 1'
#
loop_
_entity.id
_entity.type
_entity.pdbx_description
1 polymer ?
#
loop_
_entity_poly.entity_id
_entity_poly.type
_entity_poly.pdbx_seq_one_letter_code
_entity_poly.pdbx_strand_id
1 'polypeptide(L)'
;MKSPRSPRPTRNTDPGPQPAAHPAPLSGRAIVTIIGSDRVGIIAGIANVIAEANVNILDISQSVIREFFTMIMMVDLSAASISFEALADNLARKGTNLGVKVEIQREEIFKAMHRI
;
A
#
# COMPACT_ATOMS: atom_id res chain seq x y z
N MET A 1 -44.31 52.95 12.19
CA MET A 1 -44.46 51.64 12.87
C MET A 1 -43.58 50.61 12.18
N LYS A 2 -42.76 49.88 12.94
CA LYS A 2 -41.80 48.88 12.47
C LYS A 2 -42.23 47.47 12.90
N SER A 3 -41.92 46.50 12.02
CA SER A 3 -41.72 45.05 12.22
C SER A 3 -42.93 44.11 12.05
N PRO A 4 -42.74 42.83 11.64
CA PRO A 4 -41.49 42.16 11.24
C PRO A 4 -41.56 41.37 9.90
N ARG A 5 -40.40 41.19 9.25
CA ARG A 5 -40.21 40.25 8.15
C ARG A 5 -40.12 38.83 8.70
N SER A 6 -40.88 37.90 8.14
CA SER A 6 -40.82 36.47 8.44
C SER A 6 -39.46 35.88 8.05
N PRO A 7 -38.82 35.02 8.87
CA PRO A 7 -37.58 34.37 8.49
C PRO A 7 -37.85 33.24 7.48
N ARG A 8 -37.01 33.14 6.43
CA ARG A 8 -36.98 31.96 5.56
C ARG A 8 -36.46 30.76 6.36
N PRO A 9 -37.04 29.56 6.23
CA PRO A 9 -36.45 28.36 6.82
C PRO A 9 -35.13 28.05 6.11
N THR A 10 -34.05 27.97 6.88
CA THR A 10 -32.76 27.47 6.43
C THR A 10 -32.92 26.00 6.06
N ARG A 11 -32.69 25.67 4.78
CA ARG A 11 -32.56 24.29 4.32
C ARG A 11 -31.29 23.73 4.95
N ASN A 12 -31.43 23.12 6.13
CA ASN A 12 -30.39 22.28 6.71
C ASN A 12 -30.27 21.06 5.78
N THR A 13 -29.30 21.09 4.87
CA THR A 13 -28.81 19.88 4.22
C THR A 13 -27.98 19.15 5.25
N ASP A 14 -28.61 18.26 6.02
CA ASP A 14 -27.87 17.22 6.72
C ASP A 14 -27.09 16.43 5.66
N PRO A 15 -25.76 16.39 5.68
CA PRO A 15 -25.08 15.32 5.00
C PRO A 15 -25.46 14.05 5.77
N GLY A 16 -26.31 13.21 5.16
CA GLY A 16 -26.63 11.88 5.68
C GLY A 16 -25.34 11.14 6.05
N PRO A 17 -25.42 10.14 6.94
CA PRO A 17 -24.23 9.49 7.49
C PRO A 17 -23.31 9.08 6.35
N GLN A 18 -22.20 9.80 6.23
CA GLN A 18 -21.15 9.48 5.29
C GLN A 18 -20.74 8.05 5.68
N PRO A 19 -20.82 7.05 4.77
CA PRO A 19 -20.42 5.71 5.13
C PRO A 19 -18.98 5.84 5.62
N ALA A 20 -18.78 5.57 6.92
CA ALA A 20 -17.46 5.46 7.49
C ALA A 20 -16.71 4.54 6.54
N ALA A 21 -15.64 5.05 5.93
CA ALA A 21 -14.68 4.21 5.25
C ALA A 21 -14.21 3.23 6.31
N HIS A 22 -14.88 2.08 6.38
CA HIS A 22 -14.43 0.97 7.20
C HIS A 22 -13.03 0.67 6.65
N PRO A 23 -11.97 0.77 7.46
CA PRO A 23 -10.77 0.05 7.09
C PRO A 23 -11.23 -1.42 7.02
N ALA A 24 -11.25 -1.97 5.82
CA ALA A 24 -11.36 -3.41 5.64
C ALA A 24 -10.37 -4.08 6.61
N PRO A 25 -10.73 -5.21 7.23
CA PRO A 25 -9.80 -5.92 8.10
C PRO A 25 -8.48 -6.07 7.35
N LEU A 26 -7.38 -5.73 8.02
CA LEU A 26 -6.03 -5.64 7.46
C LEU A 26 -5.43 -7.00 7.07
N SER A 27 -6.28 -8.03 7.01
CA SER A 27 -5.97 -9.39 6.62
C SER A 27 -5.67 -9.41 5.14
N GLY A 28 -4.38 -9.44 4.80
CA GLY A 28 -3.91 -9.53 3.42
C GLY A 28 -2.90 -8.47 3.02
N ARG A 29 -2.50 -7.53 3.87
CA ARG A 29 -1.46 -6.55 3.49
C ARG A 29 -0.05 -7.06 3.73
N ALA A 30 0.87 -6.62 2.88
CA ALA A 30 2.30 -6.86 3.04
C ALA A 30 3.12 -5.63 2.65
N ILE A 31 4.33 -5.56 3.19
CA ILE A 31 5.34 -4.56 2.86
C ILE A 31 6.42 -5.26 2.04
N VAL A 32 6.71 -4.72 0.86
CA VAL A 32 7.83 -5.13 0.02
C VAL A 32 8.94 -4.09 0.17
N THR A 33 10.14 -4.52 0.54
CA THR A 33 11.32 -3.67 0.69
C THR A 33 12.36 -4.05 -0.36
N ILE A 34 12.85 -3.06 -1.09
CA ILE A 34 13.88 -3.20 -2.11
C ILE A 34 15.08 -2.36 -1.69
N ILE A 35 16.28 -2.93 -1.71
CA ILE A 35 17.54 -2.25 -1.38
C ILE A 35 18.61 -2.67 -2.40
N GLY A 36 19.29 -1.72 -3.02
CA GLY A 36 20.43 -2.02 -3.89
C GLY A 36 20.95 -0.77 -4.60
N SER A 37 21.84 -0.94 -5.58
CA SER A 37 22.29 0.19 -6.40
C SER A 37 21.23 0.53 -7.46
N ASP A 38 20.93 1.82 -7.63
CA ASP A 38 19.95 2.26 -8.63
C ASP A 38 20.31 1.75 -10.03
N ARG A 39 19.32 1.21 -10.73
CA ARG A 39 19.43 0.81 -12.13
C ARG A 39 18.09 0.87 -12.82
N VAL A 40 18.16 1.13 -14.12
CA VAL A 40 16.98 1.08 -14.98
C VAL A 40 16.34 -0.31 -14.90
N GLY A 41 15.03 -0.33 -14.71
CA GLY A 41 14.23 -1.55 -14.75
C GLY A 41 13.92 -2.19 -13.39
N ILE A 42 14.41 -1.65 -12.26
CA ILE A 42 14.02 -2.16 -10.92
C ILE A 42 12.50 -2.08 -10.75
N ILE A 43 11.93 -0.88 -10.87
CA ILE A 43 10.51 -0.63 -10.63
C ILE A 43 9.64 -1.48 -11.54
N ALA A 44 9.90 -1.43 -12.85
CA ALA A 44 9.16 -2.21 -13.84
C ALA A 44 9.26 -3.72 -13.57
N GLY A 45 10.45 -4.21 -13.23
CA GLY A 45 10.68 -5.62 -12.95
C GLY A 45 9.93 -6.12 -11.73
N ILE A 46 9.91 -5.34 -10.64
CA ILE A 46 9.20 -5.68 -9.41
C ILE A 46 7.69 -5.52 -9.58
N ALA A 47 7.23 -4.43 -10.19
CA ALA A 47 5.82 -4.20 -10.48
C ALA A 47 5.23 -5.30 -11.37
N ASN A 48 5.98 -5.80 -12.35
CA ASN A 48 5.53 -6.92 -13.19
C ASN A 48 5.30 -8.19 -12.36
N VAL A 49 6.20 -8.55 -11.45
CA VAL A 49 6.03 -9.73 -10.58
C VAL A 49 4.78 -9.59 -9.71
N ILE A 50 4.56 -8.38 -9.16
CA ILE A 50 3.38 -8.07 -8.34
C ILE A 50 2.09 -8.17 -9.18
N ALA A 51 2.10 -7.61 -10.39
CA ALA A 51 0.95 -7.62 -11.29
C ALA A 51 0.61 -9.04 -11.80
N GLU A 52 1.63 -9.84 -12.17
CA GLU A 52 1.46 -11.25 -12.57
C GLU A 52 0.85 -12.09 -11.44
N ALA A 53 1.15 -11.74 -10.19
CA ALA A 53 0.57 -12.36 -9.00
C ALA A 53 -0.83 -11.83 -8.64
N ASN A 54 -1.43 -10.95 -9.45
CA ASN A 54 -2.71 -10.28 -9.18
C ASN A 54 -2.74 -9.56 -7.82
N VAL A 55 -1.62 -8.96 -7.43
CA VAL A 55 -1.46 -8.21 -6.19
C VAL A 55 -1.60 -6.71 -6.48
N ASN A 56 -2.38 -6.01 -5.66
CA ASN A 56 -2.57 -4.57 -5.81
C ASN A 56 -1.51 -3.78 -5.03
N ILE A 57 -0.99 -2.70 -5.59
CA ILE A 57 -0.06 -1.80 -4.90
C ILE A 57 -0.88 -0.65 -4.29
N LEU A 58 -0.84 -0.53 -2.97
CA LEU A 58 -1.58 0.49 -2.23
C LEU A 58 -0.79 1.79 -2.08
N ASP A 59 0.51 1.67 -1.85
CA ASP A 59 1.40 2.81 -1.63
C ASP A 59 2.83 2.47 -2.02
N ILE A 60 3.59 3.48 -2.44
CA ILE A 60 5.01 3.36 -2.80
C ILE A 60 5.75 4.55 -2.21
N SER A 61 6.80 4.27 -1.45
CA SER A 61 7.77 5.26 -0.99
C SER A 61 9.16 4.86 -1.47
N GLN A 62 9.92 5.82 -2.00
CA GLN A 62 11.27 5.60 -2.48
C GLN A 62 12.21 6.66 -1.90
N SER A 63 13.44 6.26 -1.64
CA SER A 63 14.50 7.15 -1.14
C SER A 63 15.85 6.69 -1.66
N VAL A 64 16.76 7.66 -1.82
CA VAL A 64 18.16 7.40 -2.13
C VAL A 64 18.96 7.66 -0.86
N ILE A 65 19.52 6.60 -0.28
CA ILE A 65 20.34 6.65 0.94
C ILE A 65 21.79 6.46 0.53
N ARG A 66 22.54 7.57 0.40
CA ARG A 66 23.91 7.59 -0.16
C ARG A 66 23.90 7.04 -1.60
N GLU A 67 24.72 6.04 -1.92
CA GLU A 67 24.69 5.35 -3.22
C GLU A 67 23.60 4.26 -3.34
N PHE A 68 22.80 4.02 -2.28
CA PHE A 68 21.79 2.96 -2.30
C PHE A 68 20.40 3.50 -2.65
N PHE A 69 19.79 2.86 -3.64
CA PHE A 69 18.37 2.92 -3.92
C PHE A 69 17.61 2.10 -2.89
N THR A 70 16.60 2.71 -2.29
CA THR A 70 15.66 2.05 -1.40
C THR A 70 14.23 2.34 -1.82
N MET A 71 13.42 1.30 -1.89
CA MET A 71 11.99 1.42 -2.15
C MET A 71 11.22 0.54 -1.18
N ILE A 72 10.09 1.05 -0.71
CA ILE A 72 9.15 0.36 0.14
C ILE A 72 7.79 0.44 -0.54
N MET A 73 7.09 -0.68 -0.66
CA MET A 73 5.77 -0.76 -1.25
C MET A 73 4.82 -1.41 -0.26
N MET A 74 3.66 -0.80 -0.03
CA MET A 74 2.54 -1.46 0.64
C MET A 74 1.69 -2.15 -0.44
N VAL A 75 1.45 -3.43 -0.27
CA VAL A 75 0.66 -4.23 -1.21
C VAL A 75 -0.52 -4.92 -0.54
N ASP A 76 -1.58 -5.14 -1.30
CA ASP A 76 -2.75 -5.90 -0.91
C ASP A 76 -2.77 -7.26 -1.62
N LEU A 77 -2.66 -8.31 -0.83
CA LEU A 77 -2.65 -9.71 -1.25
C LEU A 77 -4.06 -10.33 -1.28
N SER A 78 -5.13 -9.57 -1.01
CA SER A 78 -6.50 -10.07 -0.96
C SER A 78 -6.95 -10.80 -2.24
N ALA A 79 -6.43 -10.37 -3.39
CA ALA A 79 -6.70 -10.94 -4.71
C ALA A 79 -5.54 -11.77 -5.27
N ALA A 80 -4.51 -12.06 -4.48
CA ALA A 80 -3.30 -12.73 -4.96
C ALA A 80 -3.62 -14.09 -5.59
N SER A 81 -3.09 -14.33 -6.80
CA SER A 81 -3.26 -15.58 -7.55
C SER A 81 -2.31 -16.70 -7.10
N ILE A 82 -1.31 -16.36 -6.27
CA ILE A 82 -0.28 -17.27 -5.76
C ILE A 82 -0.13 -17.13 -4.25
N SER A 83 0.51 -18.12 -3.61
CA SER A 83 0.82 -18.04 -2.18
C SER A 83 1.82 -16.94 -1.88
N PHE A 84 1.86 -16.49 -0.62
CA PHE A 84 2.82 -15.50 -0.16
C PHE A 84 4.26 -15.98 -0.32
N GLU A 85 4.53 -17.25 -0.04
CA GLU A 85 5.84 -17.87 -0.15
C GLU A 85 6.30 -17.88 -1.62
N ALA A 86 5.40 -18.25 -2.55
CA ALA A 86 5.69 -18.18 -3.97
C ALA A 86 5.94 -16.74 -4.45
N LEU A 87 5.17 -15.76 -3.95
CA LEU A 87 5.40 -14.34 -4.24
C LEU A 87 6.77 -13.88 -3.70
N ALA A 88 7.11 -14.25 -2.47
CA ALA A 88 8.39 -13.93 -1.85
C ALA A 88 9.56 -14.49 -2.68
N ASP A 89 9.48 -15.75 -3.09
CA ASP A 89 10.49 -16.41 -3.92
C ASP A 89 10.62 -15.74 -5.30
N ASN A 90 9.49 -15.39 -5.92
CA ASN A 90 9.46 -14.69 -7.20
C ASN A 90 10.10 -13.31 -7.12
N LEU A 91 9.77 -12.54 -6.08
CA LEU A 91 10.33 -11.22 -5.82
C LEU A 91 11.82 -11.29 -5.51
N ALA A 92 12.25 -12.23 -4.66
CA ALA A 92 13.66 -12.43 -4.33
C ALA A 92 14.48 -12.81 -5.56
N ARG A 93 14.00 -13.76 -6.36
CA ARG A 93 14.64 -14.18 -7.62
C ARG A 93 14.73 -13.04 -8.62
N LYS A 94 13.65 -12.27 -8.79
CA LYS A 94 13.67 -11.08 -9.66
C LYS A 94 14.64 -10.03 -9.16
N GLY A 95 14.70 -9.82 -7.84
CA GLY A 95 15.67 -8.95 -7.19
C GLY A 95 17.11 -9.36 -7.50
N THR A 96 17.46 -10.63 -7.31
CA THR A 96 18.80 -11.16 -7.63
C THR A 96 19.17 -10.90 -9.09
N ASN A 97 18.25 -11.15 -10.03
CA ASN A 97 18.49 -10.88 -11.46
C ASN A 97 18.71 -9.38 -11.75
N LEU A 98 18.07 -8.52 -10.96
CA LEU A 98 18.21 -7.06 -11.02
C LEU A 98 19.32 -6.53 -10.12
N GLY A 99 20.13 -7.39 -9.48
CA GLY A 99 21.21 -6.97 -8.58
C GLY A 99 20.74 -6.13 -7.38
N VAL A 100 19.52 -6.34 -6.92
CA VAL A 100 18.94 -5.72 -5.72
C VAL A 100 18.45 -6.79 -4.76
N LYS A 101 18.41 -6.48 -3.47
CA LYS A 101 17.77 -7.31 -2.46
C LYS A 101 16.29 -6.94 -2.40
N VAL A 102 15.41 -7.93 -2.41
CA VAL A 102 13.96 -7.75 -2.26
C VAL A 102 13.47 -8.66 -1.14
N GLU A 103 12.74 -8.08 -0.19
CA GLU A 103 12.11 -8.79 0.92
C GLU A 103 10.63 -8.43 0.98
N ILE A 104 9.79 -9.35 1.41
CA ILE A 104 8.36 -9.12 1.65
C ILE A 104 7.97 -9.60 3.04
N GLN A 105 7.18 -8.81 3.75
CA GLN A 105 6.74 -9.10 5.12
C GLN A 105 5.25 -8.80 5.25
N ARG A 106 4.49 -9.70 5.89
CA ARG A 106 3.07 -9.44 6.18
C ARG A 106 2.95 -8.28 7.17
N GLU A 107 2.01 -7.37 6.93
CA GLU A 107 1.80 -6.19 7.78
C GLU A 107 1.46 -6.59 9.23
N GLU A 108 0.80 -7.73 9.42
CA GLU A 108 0.39 -8.26 10.73
C GLU A 108 1.56 -8.45 11.71
N ILE A 109 2.78 -8.72 11.19
CA ILE A 109 4.00 -8.85 12.00
C ILE A 109 4.30 -7.55 12.76
N PHE A 110 4.05 -6.39 12.14
CA PHE A 110 4.31 -5.07 12.75
C PHE A 110 3.25 -4.68 13.79
N LYS A 111 2.01 -5.17 13.63
CA LYS A 111 0.94 -4.95 14.63
C LYS A 111 1.17 -5.76 15.91
N ALA A 112 1.82 -6.92 15.80
CA ALA A 112 2.21 -7.70 16.97
C ALA A 112 3.24 -6.96 17.86
N MET A 113 4.05 -6.05 17.29
CA MET A 113 5.07 -5.30 18.04
C MET A 113 4.49 -4.19 18.93
N HIS A 114 3.28 -3.69 18.63
CA HIS A 114 2.62 -2.61 19.38
C HIS A 114 1.57 -3.14 20.39
N ARG A 115 1.67 -4.41 20.78
CA ARG A 115 0.72 -5.09 21.66
C ARG A 115 1.35 -5.51 22.99
N ILE A 116 2.17 -4.64 23.56
CA ILE A 116 2.74 -4.75 24.92
C ILE A 116 2.25 -3.56 25.74
#